data_AF-A0A7R9HMK4-F1
#
_entry.id   AF-A0A7R9HMK4-F1
#
_cell.length_a   1.000
_cell.length_b   1.000
_cell.length_c   1.000
_cell.angle_alpha   90.00
_cell.angle_beta   90.00
_cell.angle_gamma   90.00
#
_symmetry.space_group_name_H-M   'P 1'
#
loop_
_entity.id
_entity.type
_entity.pdbx_description
1 polymer ?
#
loop_
_entity_poly.entity_id
_entity_poly.type
_entity_poly.pdbx_seq_one_letter_code
_entity_poly.pdbx_strand_id
1 'polypeptide(L)'
;MLNFNMFGIPLMGADICGFNGNTTPALCQRWSELGAFYPFSRNHNSDENIPQDPVALGLAVVQAARKSLLTRYSLLPFLYTLFWRAHVDGTTVARPLFFQFPLDSLTYEIDYEFLWGSDLLIVPVLEEETTFVLCSKNATQVSTYLPQSLWYDFYTSALVSRGGENVTLIAPLDTIPLLVRGGSILPMQKPSATTTLTRKNNLYLLAAADELGVAAGELYWDDGDSLSK
;
A
#
# COMPACT_ATOMS: atom_id res chain seq x y z
N MET A 1 -1.07 -1.78 12.52
CA MET A 1 -1.90 -2.43 11.48
C MET A 1 -1.61 -3.92 11.37
N LEU A 2 -0.35 -4.34 11.19
CA LEU A 2 0.03 -5.75 11.00
C LEU A 2 -0.44 -6.65 12.17
N ASN A 3 -0.22 -6.22 13.41
CA ASN A 3 -0.72 -6.93 14.59
C ASN A 3 -2.23 -7.18 14.56
N PHE A 4 -3.03 -6.18 14.17
CA PHE A 4 -4.48 -6.32 14.11
C PHE A 4 -4.93 -7.29 13.00
N ASN A 5 -4.21 -7.37 11.89
CA ASN A 5 -4.47 -8.41 10.88
C ASN A 5 -4.20 -9.80 11.46
N MET A 6 -3.13 -9.99 12.25
CA MET A 6 -2.88 -11.25 12.96
C MET A 6 -3.95 -11.58 14.01
N PHE A 7 -4.57 -10.55 14.60
CA PHE A 7 -5.67 -10.70 15.55
C PHE A 7 -7.05 -10.86 14.88
N GLY A 8 -7.12 -10.99 13.55
CA GLY A 8 -8.39 -11.17 12.83
C GLY A 8 -9.22 -9.91 12.66
N ILE A 9 -8.59 -8.73 12.75
CA ILE A 9 -9.23 -7.41 12.57
C ILE A 9 -8.55 -6.70 11.39
N PRO A 10 -8.86 -7.09 10.13
CA PRO A 10 -8.14 -6.60 8.96
C PRO A 10 -8.50 -5.16 8.58
N LEU A 11 -9.73 -4.70 8.89
CA LEU A 11 -10.19 -3.33 8.61
C LEU A 11 -9.60 -2.37 9.65
N MET A 12 -8.33 -2.04 9.50
CA MET A 12 -7.60 -1.22 10.47
C MET A 12 -6.65 -0.22 9.81
N GLY A 13 -6.39 0.89 10.50
CA GLY A 13 -5.53 1.98 10.06
C GLY A 13 -5.34 3.00 11.18
N ALA A 14 -4.33 3.86 11.05
CA ALA A 14 -4.13 5.00 11.93
C ALA A 14 -4.80 6.27 11.36
N ASP A 15 -5.00 7.28 12.20
CA ASP A 15 -5.45 8.59 11.75
C ASP A 15 -4.34 9.25 10.92
N ILE A 16 -4.56 9.35 9.61
CA ILE A 16 -3.59 9.85 8.64
C ILE A 16 -3.27 11.32 8.96
N CYS A 17 -1.97 11.65 8.93
CA CYS A 17 -1.38 12.92 9.37
C CYS A 17 -1.35 13.14 10.89
N GLY A 18 -1.87 12.19 11.68
CA GLY A 18 -1.80 12.20 13.13
C GLY A 18 -3.02 12.89 13.78
N PHE A 19 -3.44 12.39 14.94
CA PHE A 19 -4.58 12.94 15.66
C PHE A 19 -4.20 14.06 16.65
N ASN A 20 -3.06 13.91 17.33
CA ASN A 20 -2.60 14.83 18.37
C ASN A 20 -1.50 15.75 17.84
N GLY A 21 -1.61 17.05 18.14
CA GLY A 21 -0.64 18.06 17.73
C GLY A 21 -0.76 18.42 16.24
N ASN A 22 -0.07 19.50 15.85
CA ASN A 22 -0.08 19.96 14.47
C ASN A 22 0.90 19.13 13.62
N THR A 23 0.40 18.57 12.51
CA THR A 23 1.26 17.98 11.49
C THR A 23 2.09 19.03 10.75
N THR A 24 3.16 18.59 10.09
CA THR A 24 3.86 19.38 9.06
C THR A 24 3.37 18.96 7.66
N PRO A 25 3.51 19.83 6.63
CA PRO A 25 3.24 19.42 5.25
C PRO A 25 4.07 18.22 4.79
N ALA A 26 5.36 18.16 5.16
CA ALA A 26 6.24 17.05 4.80
C ALA A 26 5.80 15.72 5.43
N LEU A 27 5.43 15.74 6.72
CA LEU A 27 4.88 14.57 7.40
C LEU A 27 3.55 14.14 6.78
N CYS A 28 2.61 15.08 6.59
CA CYS A 28 1.29 14.73 6.06
C CYS A 28 1.35 14.29 4.60
N GLN A 29 2.35 14.75 3.83
CA GLN A 29 2.65 14.25 2.49
C GLN A 29 3.02 12.76 2.53
N ARG A 30 4.05 12.37 3.30
CA ARG A 30 4.45 10.96 3.45
C ARG A 30 3.37 10.09 4.09
N TRP A 31 2.65 10.63 5.06
CA TRP A 31 1.56 9.89 5.69
C TRP A 31 0.36 9.72 4.76
N SER A 32 0.06 10.67 3.88
CA SER A 32 -0.99 10.51 2.86
C SER A 32 -0.64 9.39 1.88
N GLU A 33 0.65 9.25 1.54
CA GLU A 33 1.13 8.15 0.71
C GLU A 33 0.96 6.79 1.39
N LEU A 34 1.52 6.61 2.59
CA LEU A 34 1.39 5.37 3.38
C LEU A 34 -0.07 5.06 3.72
N GLY A 35 -0.80 6.07 4.20
CA GLY A 35 -2.16 5.96 4.70
C GLY A 35 -3.17 5.57 3.64
N ALA A 36 -2.89 5.87 2.36
CA ALA A 36 -3.67 5.35 1.23
C ALA A 36 -3.63 3.81 1.13
N PHE A 37 -2.65 3.15 1.76
CA PHE A 37 -2.49 1.69 1.78
C PHE A 37 -2.87 1.05 3.12
N TYR A 38 -3.46 1.81 4.05
CA TYR A 38 -4.18 1.20 5.17
C TYR A 38 -5.48 0.55 4.67
N PRO A 39 -5.84 -0.67 5.12
CA PRO A 39 -7.15 -1.24 4.83
C PRO A 39 -8.29 -0.28 5.20
N PHE A 40 -8.21 0.38 6.36
CA PHE A 40 -9.04 1.52 6.73
C PHE A 40 -8.25 2.84 6.58
N SER A 41 -8.55 3.61 5.54
CA SER A 41 -7.82 4.84 5.20
C SER A 41 -8.64 6.08 5.56
N ARG A 42 -8.30 6.75 6.66
CA ARG A 42 -9.02 7.92 7.18
C ARG A 42 -8.03 8.99 7.66
N ASN A 43 -8.20 10.22 7.19
CA ASN A 43 -7.62 11.40 7.82
C ASN A 43 -8.60 11.91 8.87
N HIS A 44 -8.13 12.06 10.11
CA HIS A 44 -8.91 12.53 11.25
C HIS A 44 -8.00 13.35 12.16
N ASN A 45 -8.57 14.35 12.84
CA ASN A 45 -7.83 15.37 13.56
C ASN A 45 -8.55 15.75 14.86
N SER A 46 -7.81 16.26 15.84
CA SER A 46 -8.37 16.87 17.05
C SER A 46 -8.90 18.28 16.79
N ASP A 47 -9.86 18.72 17.60
CA ASP A 47 -10.57 20.00 17.44
C ASP A 47 -9.65 21.23 17.50
N GLU A 48 -8.57 21.16 18.28
CA GLU A 48 -7.68 22.30 18.56
C GLU A 48 -6.48 22.41 17.59
N ASN A 49 -6.34 21.46 16.67
CA ASN A 49 -5.21 21.44 15.73
C ASN A 49 -5.52 22.24 14.47
N ILE A 50 -4.47 22.62 13.73
CA ILE A 50 -4.63 23.20 12.39
C ILE A 50 -5.36 22.23 11.45
N PRO A 51 -6.12 22.73 10.44
CA PRO A 51 -6.70 21.88 9.41
C PRO A 51 -5.62 21.06 8.69
N GLN A 52 -5.90 19.77 8.47
CA GLN A 52 -4.95 18.84 7.87
C GLN A 52 -5.58 17.92 6.80
N ASP A 53 -6.80 18.22 6.36
CA ASP A 53 -7.36 17.56 5.19
C ASP A 53 -6.47 17.83 3.95
N PRO A 54 -6.54 16.99 2.91
CA PRO A 54 -5.59 17.05 1.79
C PRO A 54 -5.46 18.42 1.12
N VAL A 55 -6.49 19.27 1.16
CA VAL A 55 -6.48 20.60 0.51
C VAL A 55 -6.03 21.72 1.44
N ALA A 56 -5.82 21.45 2.73
CA ALA A 56 -5.43 22.46 3.72
C ALA A 56 -3.92 22.75 3.79
N LEU A 57 -3.07 21.78 3.43
CA LEU A 57 -1.62 21.83 3.69
C LEU A 57 -0.75 22.13 2.46
N GLY A 58 -1.37 22.62 1.39
CA GLY A 58 -0.67 23.10 0.19
C GLY A 58 -0.52 22.05 -0.93
N LEU A 59 0.03 22.49 -2.07
CA LEU A 59 0.04 21.73 -3.31
C LEU A 59 0.80 20.39 -3.22
N ALA A 60 1.87 20.33 -2.41
CA ALA A 60 2.65 19.09 -2.24
C ALA A 60 1.80 17.97 -1.63
N VAL A 61 1.05 18.28 -0.56
CA VAL A 61 0.13 17.33 0.08
C VAL A 61 -1.02 16.97 -0.85
N VAL A 62 -1.59 17.95 -1.57
CA VAL A 62 -2.65 17.69 -2.56
C VAL A 62 -2.19 16.70 -3.64
N GLN A 63 -0.98 16.88 -4.18
CA GLN A 63 -0.44 16.02 -5.23
C GLN A 63 -0.19 14.60 -4.74
N ALA A 64 0.48 14.45 -3.59
CA ALA A 64 0.76 13.14 -3.00
C ALA A 64 -0.52 12.40 -2.60
N ALA A 65 -1.47 13.08 -1.95
CA ALA A 65 -2.76 12.52 -1.58
C ALA A 65 -3.57 12.12 -2.83
N ARG A 66 -3.64 12.99 -3.85
CA ARG A 66 -4.38 12.69 -5.09
C ARG A 66 -3.80 11.46 -5.80
N LYS A 67 -2.48 11.40 -5.96
CA LYS A 67 -1.81 10.28 -6.64
C LYS A 67 -2.00 8.98 -5.88
N SER A 68 -1.78 8.99 -4.58
CA SER A 68 -1.92 7.81 -3.72
C SER A 68 -3.37 7.33 -3.62
N LEU A 69 -4.35 8.23 -3.51
CA LEU A 69 -5.77 7.88 -3.51
C LEU A 69 -6.23 7.34 -4.87
N LEU A 70 -5.79 7.91 -5.99
CA LEU A 70 -6.13 7.36 -7.31
C LEU A 70 -5.52 5.97 -7.52
N THR A 71 -4.29 5.74 -7.04
CA THR A 71 -3.67 4.40 -7.02
C THR A 71 -4.45 3.44 -6.13
N ARG A 72 -4.83 3.85 -4.91
CA ARG A 72 -5.70 3.04 -4.05
C ARG A 72 -7.01 2.69 -4.74
N TYR A 73 -7.67 3.67 -5.37
CA TYR A 73 -8.94 3.50 -6.05
C TYR A 73 -8.84 2.56 -7.25
N SER A 74 -7.68 2.49 -7.90
CA SER A 74 -7.47 1.53 -8.97
C SER A 74 -7.27 0.10 -8.48
N LEU A 75 -6.75 -0.06 -7.25
CA LEU A 75 -6.55 -1.34 -6.56
C LEU A 75 -7.77 -1.81 -5.75
N LEU A 76 -8.89 -1.09 -5.75
CA LEU A 76 -10.07 -1.50 -4.98
C LEU A 76 -10.60 -2.90 -5.30
N PRO A 77 -10.62 -3.39 -6.57
CA PRO A 77 -11.03 -4.76 -6.85
C PRO A 77 -10.13 -5.80 -6.17
N PHE A 78 -8.81 -5.57 -6.20
CA PHE A 78 -7.83 -6.40 -5.51
C PHE A 78 -8.03 -6.34 -3.99
N LEU A 79 -8.07 -5.13 -3.40
CA LEU A 79 -8.28 -4.95 -1.96
C LEU A 79 -9.59 -5.57 -1.47
N TYR A 80 -10.67 -5.44 -2.24
CA TYR A 80 -11.97 -6.04 -1.91
C TYR A 80 -11.93 -7.56 -1.96
N THR A 81 -11.21 -8.13 -2.93
CA THR A 81 -10.98 -9.58 -3.00
C THR A 81 -10.17 -10.08 -1.79
N LEU A 82 -9.19 -9.31 -1.31
CA LEU A 82 -8.46 -9.63 -0.07
C LEU A 82 -9.37 -9.61 1.16
N PHE A 83 -10.32 -8.67 1.25
CA PHE A 83 -11.31 -8.64 2.34
C PHE A 83 -12.28 -9.81 2.26
N TRP A 84 -12.71 -10.19 1.05
CA TRP A 84 -13.53 -11.38 0.86
C TRP A 84 -12.79 -12.63 1.32
N ARG A 85 -11.52 -12.80 0.91
CA ARG A 85 -10.64 -13.88 1.41
C ARG A 85 -10.57 -13.89 2.93
N ALA A 86 -10.22 -12.75 3.54
CA ALA A 86 -10.14 -12.62 4.98
C ALA A 86 -11.45 -13.01 5.70
N HIS A 87 -12.60 -12.71 5.09
CA HIS A 87 -13.90 -13.09 5.61
C HIS A 87 -14.20 -14.59 5.49
N VAL A 88 -13.87 -15.23 4.36
CA VAL A 88 -14.25 -16.63 4.10
C VAL A 88 -13.26 -17.67 4.64
N ASP A 89 -11.98 -17.32 4.74
CA ASP A 89 -10.92 -18.27 5.13
C ASP A 89 -9.97 -17.77 6.23
N GLY A 90 -10.17 -16.54 6.74
CA GLY A 90 -9.36 -15.98 7.83
C GLY A 90 -7.97 -15.51 7.42
N THR A 91 -7.69 -15.41 6.12
CA THR A 91 -6.44 -14.80 5.63
C THR A 91 -6.30 -13.32 6.01
N THR A 92 -5.07 -12.82 6.04
CA THR A 92 -4.78 -11.42 6.36
C THR A 92 -4.84 -10.52 5.12
N VAL A 93 -5.35 -9.30 5.26
CA VAL A 93 -5.36 -8.28 4.18
C VAL A 93 -3.99 -7.61 4.07
N ALA A 94 -3.59 -6.88 5.12
CA ALA A 94 -2.24 -6.32 5.23
C ALA A 94 -1.39 -7.25 6.10
N ARG A 95 -0.27 -7.74 5.57
CA ARG A 95 0.51 -8.80 6.24
C ARG A 95 2.01 -8.52 6.26
N PRO A 96 2.72 -8.95 7.30
CA PRO A 96 4.18 -8.85 7.35
C PRO A 96 4.81 -9.81 6.33
N LEU A 97 6.04 -9.51 5.90
CA LEU A 97 6.75 -10.31 4.90
C LEU A 97 6.94 -11.76 5.34
N PHE A 98 7.21 -12.02 6.62
CA PHE A 98 7.44 -13.36 7.14
C PHE A 98 6.22 -14.29 7.07
N PHE A 99 5.00 -13.76 6.89
CA PHE A 99 3.82 -14.59 6.60
C PHE A 99 3.91 -15.20 5.19
N GLN A 100 4.52 -14.48 4.25
CA GLN A 100 4.65 -14.90 2.87
C GLN A 100 5.97 -15.63 2.59
N PHE A 101 7.01 -15.31 3.35
CA PHE A 101 8.35 -15.88 3.22
C PHE A 101 8.84 -16.44 4.58
N PRO A 102 8.15 -17.43 5.17
CA PRO A 102 8.45 -17.92 6.51
C PRO A 102 9.77 -18.67 6.63
N LEU A 103 10.41 -19.05 5.51
CA LEU A 103 11.72 -19.70 5.50
C LEU A 103 12.88 -18.71 5.42
N ASP A 104 12.57 -17.43 5.26
CA ASP A 104 13.55 -16.35 5.16
C ASP A 104 13.58 -15.58 6.47
N SER A 105 14.56 -15.90 7.33
CA SER A 105 14.69 -15.31 8.66
C SER A 105 14.96 -13.80 8.64
N LEU A 106 15.43 -13.24 7.50
CA LEU A 106 15.64 -11.80 7.38
C LEU A 106 14.32 -11.02 7.42
N THR A 107 13.20 -11.67 7.12
CA THR A 107 11.88 -11.04 7.10
C THR A 107 11.23 -10.87 8.48
N TYR A 108 11.81 -11.47 9.52
CA TYR A 108 11.17 -11.56 10.85
C TYR A 108 11.18 -10.23 11.60
N GLU A 109 12.22 -9.43 11.41
CA GLU A 109 12.41 -8.14 12.08
C GLU A 109 11.90 -6.96 11.23
N ILE A 110 11.38 -7.23 10.03
CA ILE A 110 10.88 -6.19 9.12
C ILE A 110 9.44 -5.82 9.49
N ASP A 111 9.25 -4.59 9.97
CA ASP A 111 7.94 -4.03 10.33
C ASP A 111 7.63 -2.67 9.68
N TYR A 112 8.57 -2.12 8.89
CA TYR A 112 8.46 -0.83 8.20
C TYR A 112 7.89 -0.93 6.78
N GLU A 113 7.73 -2.13 6.25
CA GLU A 113 7.11 -2.44 4.95
C GLU A 113 6.15 -3.61 5.10
N PHE A 114 5.22 -3.74 4.16
CA PHE A 114 4.17 -4.75 4.27
C PHE A 114 3.58 -5.13 2.93
N LEU A 115 2.93 -6.29 2.90
CA LEU A 115 2.20 -6.78 1.74
C LEU A 115 0.70 -6.50 1.88
N TRP A 116 0.04 -6.18 0.76
CA TRP A 116 -1.36 -6.47 0.56
C TRP A 116 -1.51 -7.84 -0.09
N GLY A 117 -2.15 -8.76 0.61
CA GLY A 117 -2.20 -10.16 0.19
C GLY A 117 -0.80 -10.76 0.10
N SER A 118 -0.55 -11.54 -0.94
CA SER A 118 0.76 -12.14 -1.24
C SER A 118 1.55 -11.42 -2.34
N ASP A 119 0.95 -10.39 -2.94
CA ASP A 119 1.24 -10.03 -4.34
C ASP A 119 1.72 -8.58 -4.51
N LEU A 120 1.34 -7.67 -3.61
CA LEU A 120 1.69 -6.26 -3.69
C LEU A 120 2.48 -5.85 -2.45
N LEU A 121 3.74 -5.47 -2.61
CA LEU A 121 4.62 -4.95 -1.56
C LEU A 121 4.56 -3.42 -1.55
N ILE A 122 4.34 -2.86 -0.36
CA ILE A 122 4.27 -1.44 -0.08
C ILE A 122 5.50 -1.04 0.72
N VAL A 123 6.33 -0.16 0.16
CA VAL A 123 7.61 0.27 0.78
C VAL A 123 7.54 1.79 1.05
N PRO A 124 7.08 2.23 2.23
CA PRO A 124 6.94 3.64 2.55
C PRO A 124 8.27 4.31 2.93
N VAL A 125 8.37 5.62 2.69
CA VAL A 125 9.39 6.47 3.33
C VAL A 125 8.85 6.94 4.67
N LEU A 126 9.50 6.54 5.77
CA LEU A 126 9.04 6.83 7.14
C LEU A 126 9.83 7.93 7.85
N GLU A 127 10.89 8.44 7.23
CA GLU A 127 11.73 9.51 7.76
C GLU A 127 11.40 10.85 7.10
N GLU A 128 11.39 11.90 7.90
CA GLU A 128 11.42 13.28 7.40
C GLU A 128 12.83 13.64 6.91
N GLU A 129 12.93 14.49 5.89
CA GLU A 129 14.19 14.94 5.25
C GLU A 129 15.30 15.39 6.23
N THR A 130 14.95 15.74 7.46
CA THR A 130 15.83 16.36 8.45
C THR A 130 16.57 15.38 9.36
N THR A 131 16.31 14.07 9.30
CA THR A 131 16.80 13.13 10.33
C THR A 131 17.67 12.02 9.72
N PHE A 132 18.97 12.05 10.02
CA PHE A 132 19.96 11.08 9.54
C PHE A 132 19.92 9.76 10.32
N VAL A 133 19.02 8.81 10.05
CA VAL A 133 19.18 7.44 10.60
C VAL A 133 18.59 6.37 9.67
N LEU A 134 19.45 5.65 8.94
CA LEU A 134 19.19 4.31 8.37
C LEU A 134 18.03 4.11 7.37
N CYS A 135 17.51 5.14 6.68
CA CYS A 135 16.95 4.96 5.34
C CYS A 135 17.15 6.21 4.47
N SER A 136 18.33 6.24 3.82
CA SER A 136 18.75 7.18 2.78
C SER A 136 19.06 8.63 3.19
N LYS A 137 20.22 9.12 2.74
CA LYS A 137 20.69 10.51 2.92
C LYS A 137 19.90 11.54 2.09
N ASN A 138 18.90 11.09 1.34
CA ASN A 138 17.98 11.90 0.54
C ASN A 138 16.57 11.32 0.74
N ALA A 139 15.58 12.10 1.18
CA ALA A 139 14.19 11.65 1.30
C ALA A 139 13.49 11.44 -0.06
N THR A 140 14.26 11.09 -1.09
CA THR A 140 13.79 10.68 -2.41
C THR A 140 14.15 9.24 -2.71
N GLN A 141 14.62 8.49 -1.71
CA GLN A 141 15.02 7.09 -1.82
C GLN A 141 14.68 6.34 -0.52
N VAL A 142 14.43 5.04 -0.62
CA VAL A 142 14.20 4.14 0.52
C VAL A 142 14.97 2.84 0.31
N SER A 143 15.60 2.34 1.37
CA SER A 143 16.25 1.03 1.35
C SER A 143 15.32 -0.02 1.95
N THR A 144 15.21 -1.16 1.28
CA THR A 144 14.26 -2.24 1.63
C THR A 144 14.89 -3.59 1.33
N TYR A 145 14.49 -4.62 2.08
CA TYR A 145 14.83 -6.00 1.78
C TYR A 145 13.77 -6.61 0.87
N LEU A 146 14.18 -7.19 -0.25
CA LEU A 146 13.28 -7.91 -1.14
C LEU A 146 13.51 -9.42 -0.97
N PRO A 147 12.53 -10.18 -0.44
CA PRO A 147 12.63 -11.64 -0.33
C PRO A 147 12.73 -12.32 -1.69
N GLN A 148 13.18 -13.58 -1.72
CA GLN A 148 13.38 -14.35 -2.95
C GLN A 148 12.11 -14.45 -3.82
N SER A 149 12.04 -13.62 -4.87
CA SER A 149 10.97 -13.56 -5.88
C SER A 149 11.36 -12.56 -6.97
N LEU A 150 10.74 -12.63 -8.15
CA LEU A 150 10.77 -11.48 -9.05
C LEU A 150 9.92 -10.35 -8.45
N TRP A 151 10.44 -9.13 -8.50
CA TRP A 151 9.74 -7.93 -8.04
C TRP A 151 9.71 -6.90 -9.17
N TYR A 152 8.49 -6.51 -9.57
CA TYR A 152 8.25 -5.56 -10.65
C TYR A 152 7.77 -4.24 -10.08
N ASP A 153 8.31 -3.12 -10.55
CA ASP A 153 7.79 -1.80 -10.20
C ASP A 153 6.36 -1.65 -10.72
N PHE A 154 5.42 -1.32 -9.82
CA PHE A 154 3.99 -1.22 -10.14
C PHE A 154 3.67 -0.18 -11.21
N TYR A 155 4.43 0.92 -11.27
CA TYR A 155 4.13 2.06 -12.15
C TYR A 155 4.72 1.89 -13.55
N THR A 156 5.93 1.33 -13.63
CA THR A 156 6.71 1.19 -14.87
C THR A 156 6.69 -0.22 -15.42
N SER A 157 6.26 -1.20 -14.62
CA SER A 157 6.34 -2.65 -14.93
C SER A 157 7.77 -3.16 -15.14
N ALA A 158 8.79 -2.37 -14.78
CA ALA A 158 10.19 -2.79 -14.90
C ALA A 158 10.54 -3.81 -13.81
N LEU A 159 11.36 -4.80 -14.15
CA LEU A 159 11.94 -5.71 -13.15
C LEU A 159 12.93 -4.92 -12.28
N VAL A 160 12.70 -4.91 -10.97
CA VAL A 160 13.52 -4.22 -9.98
C VAL A 160 14.59 -5.15 -9.40
N SER A 161 14.20 -6.36 -9.02
CA SER A 161 15.10 -7.33 -8.38
C SER A 161 14.58 -8.76 -8.56
N ARG A 162 15.48 -9.72 -8.39
CA ARG A 162 15.18 -11.16 -8.29
C ARG A 162 15.06 -11.65 -6.83
N GLY A 163 15.14 -10.72 -5.87
CA GLY A 163 14.99 -10.98 -4.44
C GLY A 163 16.24 -11.57 -3.79
N GLY A 164 16.12 -11.82 -2.48
CA GLY A 164 17.22 -12.28 -1.62
C GLY A 164 18.21 -11.19 -1.25
N GLU A 165 17.88 -9.91 -1.45
CA GLU A 165 18.83 -8.80 -1.35
C GLU A 165 18.18 -7.50 -0.83
N ASN A 166 19.02 -6.60 -0.30
CA ASN A 166 18.62 -5.22 -0.01
C ASN A 166 18.76 -4.38 -1.28
N VAL A 167 17.75 -3.57 -1.58
CA VAL A 167 17.75 -2.63 -2.71
C VAL A 167 17.44 -1.21 -2.24
N THR A 168 17.84 -0.23 -3.03
CA THR A 168 17.44 1.16 -2.83
C THR A 168 16.49 1.57 -3.96
N LEU A 169 15.26 1.90 -3.61
CA LEU A 169 14.22 2.35 -4.51
C LEU A 169 14.19 3.88 -4.59
N ILE A 170 13.83 4.41 -5.75
CA ILE A 170 13.54 5.85 -5.89
C ILE A 170 12.12 6.09 -5.35
N ALA A 171 12.00 7.00 -4.40
CA ALA A 171 10.76 7.35 -3.71
C ALA A 171 10.56 8.88 -3.73
N PRO A 172 10.19 9.47 -4.89
CA PRO A 172 9.88 10.90 -4.98
C PRO A 172 8.84 11.31 -3.93
N LEU A 173 8.79 12.61 -3.60
CA LEU A 173 7.90 13.13 -2.55
C LEU A 173 6.39 12.98 -2.88
N ASP A 174 6.01 12.58 -4.09
CA ASP A 174 4.61 12.36 -4.50
C ASP A 174 4.29 10.88 -4.79
N THR A 175 5.24 9.96 -4.56
CA THR A 175 5.13 8.56 -4.97
C THR A 175 5.70 7.63 -3.91
N ILE A 176 4.84 6.79 -3.36
CA ILE A 176 5.25 5.61 -2.60
C ILE A 176 5.65 4.48 -3.55
N PRO A 177 6.84 3.88 -3.35
CA PRO A 177 7.22 2.67 -4.05
C PRO A 177 6.28 1.50 -3.78
N LEU A 178 5.84 0.87 -4.87
CA LEU A 178 4.97 -0.30 -4.87
C LEU A 178 5.58 -1.34 -5.80
N LEU A 179 5.73 -2.57 -5.31
CA LEU A 179 6.29 -3.68 -6.09
C LEU A 179 5.28 -4.81 -6.22
N VAL A 180 5.08 -5.30 -7.44
CA VAL A 180 4.25 -6.47 -7.73
C VAL A 180 5.14 -7.69 -7.78
N ARG A 181 4.76 -8.72 -7.03
CA ARG A 181 5.46 -9.99 -6.98
C ARG A 181 5.21 -10.78 -8.28
N GLY A 182 6.26 -11.32 -8.88
CA GLY A 182 6.15 -12.24 -10.01
C GLY A 182 5.32 -13.48 -9.66
N GLY A 183 4.53 -13.93 -10.61
CA GLY A 183 3.52 -14.98 -10.43
C GLY A 183 2.12 -14.45 -10.13
N SER A 184 1.92 -13.13 -10.07
CA SER A 184 0.67 -12.52 -9.58
C SER A 184 -0.08 -11.75 -10.67
N ILE A 185 -1.42 -11.79 -10.61
CA ILE A 185 -2.31 -10.95 -11.41
C ILE A 185 -3.17 -10.10 -10.48
N LEU A 186 -3.02 -8.77 -10.56
CA LEU A 186 -3.84 -7.83 -9.79
C LEU A 186 -5.05 -7.38 -10.62
N PRO A 187 -6.30 -7.64 -10.18
CA PRO A 187 -7.47 -7.02 -10.78
C PRO A 187 -7.57 -5.55 -10.36
N MET A 188 -7.74 -4.69 -11.35
CA MET A 188 -7.74 -3.25 -11.16
C MET A 188 -8.92 -2.61 -11.90
N GLN A 189 -9.27 -1.38 -11.51
CA GLN A 189 -10.32 -0.60 -12.14
C GLN A 189 -9.86 0.82 -12.42
N LYS A 190 -10.34 1.45 -13.49
CA LYS A 190 -10.02 2.87 -13.72
C LYS A 190 -10.61 3.72 -12.57
N PRO A 191 -9.80 4.49 -11.83
CA PRO A 191 -10.26 5.19 -10.63
C PRO A 191 -11.10 6.43 -10.95
N SER A 192 -11.93 6.83 -9.99
CA SER A 192 -12.74 8.05 -9.98
C SER A 192 -12.85 8.61 -8.55
N ALA A 193 -13.61 9.68 -8.36
CA ALA A 193 -13.72 10.37 -7.07
C ALA A 193 -14.46 9.57 -5.98
N THR A 194 -15.31 8.62 -6.36
CA THR A 194 -16.09 7.77 -5.43
C THR A 194 -16.19 6.34 -5.95
N THR A 195 -16.45 5.38 -5.07
CA THR A 195 -16.68 3.98 -5.46
C THR A 195 -17.88 3.83 -6.39
N THR A 196 -18.94 4.61 -6.21
CA THR A 196 -20.10 4.66 -7.11
C THR A 196 -19.73 4.99 -8.55
N LEU A 197 -18.77 5.91 -8.75
CA LEU A 197 -18.28 6.27 -10.09
C LEU A 197 -17.23 5.27 -10.58
N THR A 198 -16.29 4.86 -9.72
CA THR A 198 -15.24 3.89 -10.07
C THR A 198 -15.83 2.56 -10.55
N ARG A 199 -16.86 2.04 -9.86
CA ARG A 199 -17.49 0.74 -10.19
C ARG A 199 -18.17 0.71 -11.57
N LYS A 200 -18.41 1.86 -12.20
CA LYS A 200 -18.93 1.97 -13.57
C LYS A 200 -17.84 1.97 -14.64
N ASN A 201 -16.58 2.06 -14.26
CA ASN A 201 -15.46 2.10 -15.19
C ASN A 201 -14.95 0.69 -15.54
N ASN A 202 -14.17 0.59 -16.62
CA ASN A 202 -13.58 -0.67 -17.06
C ASN A 202 -12.62 -1.25 -16.03
N LEU A 203 -12.72 -2.58 -15.85
CA LEU A 203 -11.71 -3.40 -15.20
C LEU A 203 -10.54 -3.66 -16.14
N TYR A 204 -9.35 -3.83 -15.58
CA TYR A 204 -8.14 -4.26 -16.27
C TYR A 204 -7.27 -5.11 -15.34
N LEU A 205 -6.32 -5.84 -15.91
CA LEU A 205 -5.43 -6.73 -15.16
C LEU A 205 -3.99 -6.23 -15.28
N LEU A 206 -3.27 -6.23 -14.16
CA LEU A 206 -1.82 -6.11 -14.13
C LEU A 206 -1.24 -7.49 -13.86
N ALA A 207 -0.66 -8.12 -14.88
CA ALA A 207 -0.08 -9.47 -14.78
C ALA A 207 1.45 -9.40 -14.70
N ALA A 208 2.01 -9.81 -13.58
CA ALA A 208 3.45 -9.93 -13.35
C ALA A 208 3.84 -11.41 -13.45
N ALA A 209 4.46 -11.81 -14.56
CA ALA A 209 4.89 -13.18 -14.76
C ALA A 209 6.01 -13.59 -13.79
N ASP A 210 6.06 -14.86 -13.41
CA ASP A 210 7.20 -15.47 -12.73
C ASP A 210 8.32 -15.85 -13.72
N GLU A 211 9.34 -16.56 -13.24
CA GLU A 211 10.46 -17.04 -14.06
C GLU A 211 10.03 -18.04 -15.16
N LEU A 212 8.88 -18.68 -15.01
CA LEU A 212 8.30 -19.63 -15.98
C LEU A 212 7.33 -18.97 -16.96
N GLY A 213 7.11 -17.65 -16.85
CA GLY A 213 6.14 -16.93 -17.66
C GLY A 213 4.69 -17.11 -17.20
N VAL A 214 4.48 -17.59 -15.98
CA VAL A 214 3.15 -17.89 -15.42
C VAL A 214 2.75 -16.79 -14.43
N ALA A 215 1.46 -16.45 -14.40
CA ALA A 215 0.87 -15.60 -13.37
C ALA A 215 -0.54 -16.08 -13.04
N ALA A 216 -0.94 -15.94 -11.78
CA ALA A 216 -2.28 -16.26 -11.31
C ALA A 216 -2.83 -15.13 -10.43
N GLY A 217 -4.15 -15.00 -10.42
CA GLY A 217 -4.84 -14.05 -9.55
C GLY A 217 -6.32 -14.36 -9.53
N GLU A 218 -7.04 -13.63 -8.70
CA GLU A 218 -8.46 -13.84 -8.46
C GLU A 218 -9.19 -12.51 -8.33
N LEU A 219 -10.50 -12.55 -8.62
CA LEU A 219 -11.39 -11.41 -8.47
C LEU A 219 -12.70 -11.89 -7.85
N TYR A 220 -13.05 -11.32 -6.70
CA TYR A 220 -14.38 -11.42 -6.13
C TYR A 220 -15.17 -10.13 -6.42
N TRP A 221 -16.43 -10.28 -6.83
CA TRP A 221 -17.31 -9.16 -7.20
C TRP A 221 -18.77 -9.44 -6.83
N ASP A 222 -19.38 -8.52 -6.10
CA ASP A 222 -20.80 -8.50 -5.73
C ASP A 222 -21.40 -7.09 -5.90
N ASP A 223 -22.56 -6.80 -5.31
CA ASP A 223 -23.16 -5.45 -5.35
C ASP A 223 -22.42 -4.44 -4.45
N GLY A 224 -21.79 -4.91 -3.38
CA GLY A 224 -20.89 -4.19 -2.48
C GLY A 224 -21.49 -3.87 -1.10
N ASP A 225 -22.78 -4.14 -0.88
CA ASP A 225 -23.48 -3.74 0.35
C ASP A 225 -24.67 -4.63 0.76
N SER A 226 -25.08 -5.63 -0.03
CA SER A 226 -26.12 -6.56 0.40
C SER A 226 -25.65 -7.48 1.54
N LEU A 227 -26.58 -7.79 2.45
CA LEU A 227 -26.37 -8.81 3.48
C LEU A 227 -26.55 -10.22 2.89
N SER A 228 -25.74 -11.18 3.36
CA SER A 228 -26.04 -12.59 3.15
C SER A 228 -27.34 -12.95 3.87
N LYS A 229 -28.25 -13.63 3.17
CA LYS A 229 -29.48 -14.18 3.75
C LYS A 229 -29.22 -15.55 4.36
#